data_AF-A0A2U2BY52-F1
#
_entry.id   AF-A0A2U2BY52-F1
#
_cell.length_a   1.000
_cell.length_b   1.000
_cell.length_c   1.000
_cell.angle_alpha   90.00
_cell.angle_beta   90.00
_cell.angle_gamma   90.00
#
_symmetry.space_group_name_H-M   'P 1'
#
loop_
_entity.id
_entity.type
_entity.pdbx_description
1 polymer ?
#
loop_
_entity_poly.entity_id
_entity_poly.type
_entity_poly.pdbx_seq_one_letter_code
_entity_poly.pdbx_strand_id
1 'polypeptide(L)'
;MTSAVPNRTEDKGERAIVQIVVRDNNVEQALKALKKKMQREGTFREMKRRNHYEKPSEKRARQKAEAIRRARKLARKRAQREGLIPKKGRGGRR
;
A
#
# COMPACT_ATOMS: atom_id res chain seq x y z
N MET A 1 37.69 30.27 21.15
CA MET A 1 36.93 30.31 19.88
C MET A 1 36.46 28.90 19.54
N THR A 2 35.28 28.54 20.00
CA THR A 2 34.68 27.20 19.88
C THR A 2 34.00 27.06 18.51
N SER A 3 34.44 26.11 17.70
CA SER A 3 33.80 25.75 16.43
C SER A 3 32.50 25.01 16.71
N ALA A 4 31.38 25.65 16.38
CA ALA A 4 30.05 25.06 16.46
C ALA A 4 29.90 23.99 15.36
N VAL A 5 29.73 22.74 15.77
CA VAL A 5 29.38 21.62 14.88
C VAL A 5 27.91 21.76 14.49
N PRO A 6 27.54 21.77 13.20
CA PRO A 6 26.14 21.83 12.80
C PRO A 6 25.46 20.49 13.12
N ASN A 7 24.40 20.55 13.92
CA ASN A 7 23.51 19.43 14.23
C ASN A 7 22.96 18.83 12.92
N ARG A 8 23.30 17.57 12.64
CA ARG A 8 22.57 16.72 11.69
C ARG A 8 21.12 16.68 12.18
N THR A 9 20.23 17.40 11.50
CA THR A 9 18.80 17.20 11.64
C THR A 9 18.50 15.75 11.29
N GLU A 10 18.17 14.96 12.31
CA GLU A 10 17.72 13.60 12.13
C GLU A 10 16.48 13.62 11.26
N ASP A 11 16.64 13.18 10.02
CA ASP A 11 15.58 12.90 9.08
C ASP A 11 14.78 11.73 9.68
N LYS A 12 13.85 12.06 10.58
CA LYS A 12 12.82 11.14 11.06
C LYS A 12 11.91 10.84 9.87
N GLY A 13 12.41 10.03 8.95
CA GLY A 13 11.61 9.41 7.92
C GLY A 13 10.46 8.73 8.64
N GLU A 14 9.26 9.28 8.48
CA GLU A 14 8.01 8.75 9.02
C GLU A 14 7.87 7.30 8.54
N ARG A 15 8.42 6.37 9.31
CA ARG A 15 8.04 4.97 9.20
C ARG A 15 6.57 4.99 9.61
N ALA A 16 5.67 4.83 8.65
CA ALA A 16 4.26 4.63 8.94
C ALA A 16 4.14 3.34 9.78
N ILE A 17 4.19 3.48 11.10
CA ILE A 17 4.16 2.35 12.04
C ILE A 17 2.70 1.92 12.13
N VAL A 18 2.38 0.72 11.63
CA VAL A 18 1.02 0.19 11.71
C VAL A 18 0.75 -0.30 13.13
N GLN A 19 0.04 0.50 13.92
CA GLN A 19 -0.38 0.14 15.27
C GLN A 19 -1.72 -0.60 15.27
N ILE A 20 -1.86 -1.61 16.13
CA ILE A 20 -3.10 -2.34 16.40
C ILE A 20 -3.30 -2.45 17.91
N VAL A 21 -4.49 -2.05 18.35
CA VAL A 21 -4.93 -2.21 19.74
C VAL A 21 -5.62 -3.57 19.85
N VAL A 22 -5.11 -4.42 20.73
CA VAL A 22 -5.72 -5.71 21.06
C VAL A 22 -6.69 -5.49 22.22
N ARG A 23 -7.90 -6.04 22.10
CA ARG A 23 -8.88 -6.07 23.19
C ARG A 23 -9.14 -7.53 23.56
N ASP A 24 -9.41 -7.78 24.84
CA ASP A 24 -9.86 -9.08 25.37
C ASP A 24 -8.89 -10.25 25.13
N ASN A 25 -7.57 -10.00 25.21
CA ASN A 25 -6.49 -10.99 25.02
C ASN A 25 -6.55 -11.78 23.70
N ASN A 26 -7.31 -11.32 22.70
CA ASN A 26 -7.46 -12.02 21.42
C ASN A 26 -6.32 -11.67 20.44
N VAL A 27 -5.13 -12.20 20.75
CA VAL A 27 -3.90 -11.93 19.99
C VAL A 27 -3.98 -12.44 18.55
N GLU A 28 -4.62 -13.59 18.32
CA GLU A 28 -4.68 -14.22 17.01
C GLU A 28 -5.51 -13.38 16.00
N GLN A 29 -6.62 -12.79 16.46
CA GLN A 29 -7.40 -11.86 15.64
C GLN A 29 -6.63 -10.57 15.35
N ALA A 30 -5.87 -10.04 16.32
CA ALA A 30 -5.05 -8.86 16.11
C ALA A 30 -3.96 -9.08 15.05
N LEU A 31 -3.29 -10.23 15.07
CA LEU A 31 -2.30 -10.62 14.06
C LEU A 31 -2.95 -10.74 12.66
N LYS A 32 -4.14 -11.33 12.60
CA LYS A 32 -4.90 -11.44 11.35
C LYS A 32 -5.32 -10.06 10.82
N ALA A 33 -5.73 -9.15 11.70
CA ALA A 33 -6.06 -7.77 11.37
C ALA A 33 -4.83 -7.00 10.87
N LEU A 34 -3.66 -7.21 11.49
CA LEU A 34 -2.37 -6.64 11.08
C LEU A 34 -2.02 -7.01 9.65
N LYS A 35 -1.98 -8.32 9.40
CA LYS A 35 -1.67 -8.86 8.08
C LYS A 35 -2.62 -8.29 7.03
N LYS A 36 -3.91 -8.19 7.35
CA LYS A 36 -4.93 -7.65 6.44
C LYS A 36 -4.78 -6.15 6.20
N LYS A 37 -4.41 -5.36 7.22
CA LYS A 37 -4.18 -3.91 7.10
C LYS A 37 -2.93 -3.62 6.28
N MET A 38 -1.82 -4.29 6.56
CA MET A 38 -0.58 -4.20 5.77
C MET A 38 -0.77 -4.64 4.31
N GLN A 39 -1.57 -5.68 4.05
CA GLN A 39 -1.91 -6.09 2.68
C GLN A 39 -2.75 -5.05 1.93
N ARG A 40 -3.64 -4.32 2.61
CA ARG A 40 -4.44 -3.23 2.00
C ARG A 40 -3.58 -2.03 1.66
N GLU A 41 -2.68 -1.65 2.57
CA GLU A 41 -1.72 -0.56 2.38
C GLU A 41 -0.69 -0.90 1.29
N GLY A 42 -0.47 -2.20 1.03
CA GLY A 42 0.41 -2.66 -0.02
C GLY A 42 1.88 -2.63 0.39
N THR A 43 2.17 -2.46 1.67
CA THR A 43 3.52 -2.41 2.24
C THR A 43 4.32 -3.66 1.90
N PHE A 44 3.71 -4.86 1.93
CA PHE A 44 4.36 -6.10 1.48
C PHE A 44 4.73 -6.09 -0.01
N ARG A 45 3.92 -5.46 -0.86
CA ARG A 45 4.24 -5.32 -2.29
C ARG A 45 5.37 -4.32 -2.49
N GLU A 46 5.43 -3.30 -1.65
CA GLU A 46 6.47 -2.30 -1.69
C GLU A 46 7.80 -2.85 -1.19
N MET A 47 7.80 -3.60 -0.08
CA MET A 47 8.97 -4.33 0.42
C MET A 47 9.53 -5.27 -0.65
N LYS A 48 8.68 -6.08 -1.30
CA LYS A 48 9.13 -6.98 -2.38
C LYS A 48 9.67 -6.23 -3.61
N ARG A 49 9.14 -5.05 -3.94
CA ARG A 49 9.64 -4.22 -5.06
C ARG A 49 10.96 -3.52 -4.74
N ARG A 50 11.22 -3.20 -3.47
CA ARG A 50 12.43 -2.51 -3.02
C ARG A 50 13.63 -3.43 -2.82
N ASN A 51 13.44 -4.76 -2.84
CA ASN A 51 14.52 -5.74 -2.67
C ASN A 51 15.54 -5.76 -3.83
N HIS A 52 15.18 -5.29 -5.02
CA HIS A 52 16.09 -5.25 -6.17
C HIS A 52 16.09 -3.87 -6.81
N TYR A 53 17.26 -3.42 -7.29
CA TYR A 53 17.38 -2.18 -8.05
C TYR A 53 16.59 -2.31 -9.36
N GLU A 54 15.49 -1.54 -9.46
CA GLU A 54 14.72 -1.43 -10.69
C GLU A 54 15.26 -0.26 -11.50
N LYS A 55 15.60 -0.52 -12.77
CA LYS A 55 16.09 0.52 -13.68
C LYS A 55 15.05 1.64 -13.79
N PRO A 56 15.46 2.93 -13.78
CA PRO A 56 14.51 4.04 -13.75
C PRO A 56 13.51 4.06 -14.91
N SER A 57 13.88 3.55 -16.09
CA SER A 57 12.97 3.39 -17.24
C SER A 57 11.84 2.39 -16.96
N GLU A 58 12.15 1.26 -16.32
CA GLU A 58 11.20 0.20 -15.98
C GLU A 58 10.23 0.64 -14.88
N LYS A 59 10.77 1.34 -13.88
CA LYS A 59 9.98 1.97 -12.81
C LYS A 59 8.93 2.92 -13.38
N ARG A 60 9.31 3.79 -14.34
CA ARG A 60 8.38 4.72 -15.01
C ARG A 60 7.31 3.98 -15.83
N ALA A 61 7.68 2.97 -16.60
CA ALA A 61 6.74 2.19 -17.40
C ALA A 61 5.70 1.48 -16.52
N ARG A 62 6.15 0.86 -15.42
CA ARG A 62 5.29 0.20 -14.45
C ARG A 62 4.35 1.16 -13.74
N GLN A 63 4.85 2.31 -13.30
CA GLN A 63 4.02 3.35 -12.66
C GLN A 63 2.93 3.85 -13.60
N LYS A 64 3.25 4.12 -14.87
CA LYS A 64 2.28 4.51 -15.89
C LYS A 64 1.21 3.43 -16.08
N ALA A 65 1.62 2.17 -16.21
CA ALA A 65 0.69 1.05 -16.35
C ALA A 65 -0.20 0.86 -15.09
N GLU A 66 0.36 1.00 -13.89
CA GLU A 66 -0.41 0.92 -12.63
C GLU A 66 -1.40 2.07 -12.49
N ALA A 67 -1.02 3.30 -12.88
CA ALA A 67 -1.90 4.47 -12.88
C ALA A 67 -3.10 4.28 -13.80
N ILE A 68 -2.86 3.85 -15.05
CA ILE A 68 -3.92 3.54 -16.02
C ILE A 68 -4.84 2.45 -15.47
N ARG A 69 -4.28 1.38 -14.88
CA ARG A 69 -5.09 0.31 -14.28
C ARG A 69 -5.93 0.80 -13.10
N ARG A 70 -5.38 1.67 -12.25
CA ARG A 70 -6.10 2.28 -11.13
C ARG A 70 -7.24 3.18 -11.63
N ALA A 71 -6.99 4.01 -12.62
CA ALA A 71 -8.00 4.89 -13.23
C ALA A 71 -9.17 4.08 -13.83
N ARG A 72 -8.87 3.04 -14.63
CA ARG A 72 -9.90 2.13 -15.19
C ARG A 72 -10.70 1.43 -14.09
N LYS A 73 -10.05 0.98 -13.02
CA LYS A 73 -10.73 0.35 -11.89
C LYS A 73 -11.62 1.34 -11.13
N LEU A 74 -11.20 2.59 -10.97
CA LEU A 74 -11.99 3.64 -10.32
C LEU A 74 -13.23 3.98 -11.16
N ALA A 75 -13.07 4.18 -12.46
CA ALA A 75 -14.17 4.44 -13.39
C ALA A 75 -15.20 3.29 -13.36
N ARG A 76 -14.74 2.03 -13.44
CA ARG A 76 -15.61 0.86 -13.31
C ARG A 76 -16.37 0.82 -11.98
N LYS A 77 -15.71 1.16 -10.87
CA LYS A 77 -16.37 1.21 -9.56
C LYS A 77 -17.42 2.33 -9.45
N ARG A 78 -17.18 3.49 -10.06
CA ARG A 78 -18.15 4.60 -10.14
C ARG A 78 -19.37 4.17 -10.96
N ALA A 79 -19.16 3.64 -12.16
CA ALA A 79 -20.25 3.14 -13.00
C ALA A 79 -21.09 2.02 -12.35
N GLN A 80 -20.47 1.17 -11.52
CA GLN A 80 -21.19 0.16 -10.73
C GLN A 80 -21.98 0.75 -9.55
N ARG A 81 -21.57 1.90 -9.01
CA ARG A 81 -22.29 2.61 -7.96
C ARG A 81 -23.50 3.36 -8.54
N GLU A 82 -23.32 3.93 -9.72
CA GLU A 82 -24.35 4.66 -10.47
C GLU A 82 -25.32 3.73 -11.23
N GLY A 83 -25.18 2.40 -11.09
CA GLY A 83 -26.10 1.42 -11.67
C GLY A 83 -25.92 1.16 -13.16
N LEU A 84 -25.03 1.88 -13.85
CA LEU A 84 -24.78 1.75 -15.29
C LEU A 84 -24.17 0.41 -15.71
N ILE A 85 -23.53 -0.34 -14.80
CA ILE A 85 -22.88 -1.62 -15.12
C ILE A 85 -23.18 -2.66 -14.04
N PRO A 86 -23.62 -3.88 -14.40
CA PRO A 86 -23.81 -4.95 -13.43
C PRO A 86 -22.49 -5.32 -12.74
N LYS A 87 -22.54 -5.51 -11.41
CA LYS A 87 -21.40 -6.09 -10.68
C LYS A 87 -21.19 -7.50 -11.21
N LYS A 88 -20.09 -7.74 -11.93
CA LYS A 88 -19.67 -9.08 -12.33
C LYS A 88 -19.67 -9.97 -11.08
N GLY A 89 -20.57 -10.95 -11.04
CA GLY A 89 -20.63 -11.96 -9.99
C GLY A 89 -19.25 -12.61 -9.84
N ARG A 90 -18.90 -13.01 -8.62
CA ARG A 90 -17.67 -13.77 -8.37
C ARG A 90 -17.71 -14.98 -9.31
N GLY A 91 -16.88 -14.96 -10.35
CA GLY A 91 -16.81 -16.05 -11.33
C GLY A 91 -16.62 -17.35 -10.57
N GLY A 92 -17.49 -18.32 -10.85
CA GLY A 92 -17.49 -19.62 -10.21
C GLY A 92 -16.09 -20.20 -10.21
N ARG A 93 -15.62 -20.55 -9.00
CA ARG A 93 -14.50 -21.45 -8.84
C ARG A 93 -14.91 -22.77 -9.49
N ARG A 94 -14.37 -23.07 -10.66
CA ARG A 94 -13.98 -24.44 -10.98
C ARG A 94 -12.61 -24.67 -10.39
#